data_AF-A0AAJ0AYC1-F1
#
_entry.id   AF-A0AAJ0AYC1-F1
#
_cell.length_a   1.000
_cell.length_b   1.000
_cell.length_c   1.000
_cell.angle_alpha   90.00
_cell.angle_beta   90.00
_cell.angle_gamma   90.00
#
_symmetry.space_group_name_H-M   'P 1'
#
loop_
_entity.id
_entity.type
_entity.pdbx_description
1 polymer ?
#
loop_
_entity_poly.entity_id
_entity_poly.type
_entity_poly.pdbx_seq_one_letter_code
_entity_poly.pdbx_strand_id
1 'polypeptide(L)'
;MPFTKGTKRAAPRDSRSDSEDEVITKSNKKTKTAKTGGSKDGVDKDGNPFWDLSNKRRIGLSQFKNTTFVNIREFYEKDGDMLPGKKGISLTVPQYEALVKAMPAISEKLRAMGHDVEDVEEDGGAPTAVEAPKPAAKEKSRAKKSNIEATSDEESD
;
A
#
# COMPACT_ATOMS: atom_id res chain seq x y z
N MET A 1 -56.57 27.94 -11.21
CA MET A 1 -56.02 29.19 -11.77
C MET A 1 -54.59 28.93 -12.21
N PRO A 2 -54.29 28.93 -13.52
CA PRO A 2 -52.95 28.70 -14.06
C PRO A 2 -52.17 30.03 -14.24
N PHE A 3 -50.90 30.07 -13.83
CA PHE A 3 -49.98 31.16 -14.17
C PHE A 3 -48.69 30.62 -14.79
N THR A 4 -48.10 31.46 -15.64
CA THR A 4 -47.50 31.14 -16.93
C THR A 4 -45.96 31.18 -16.96
N LYS A 5 -45.44 30.30 -17.82
CA LYS A 5 -44.13 30.25 -18.52
C LYS A 5 -43.39 31.60 -18.68
N GLY A 6 -42.13 31.66 -18.23
CA GLY A 6 -41.17 32.73 -18.54
C GLY A 6 -40.30 32.40 -19.76
N THR A 7 -40.14 33.36 -20.66
CA THR A 7 -39.47 33.26 -21.97
C THR A 7 -38.14 34.01 -22.04
N LYS A 8 -37.16 33.42 -22.76
CA LYS A 8 -36.18 33.98 -23.73
C LYS A 8 -35.25 35.15 -23.34
N ARG A 9 -33.93 34.94 -23.50
CA ARG A 9 -32.94 35.79 -24.26
C ARG A 9 -31.74 34.88 -24.67
N ALA A 10 -31.62 34.38 -25.90
CA ALA A 10 -31.09 34.98 -27.15
C ALA A 10 -29.59 35.35 -27.09
N ALA A 11 -28.76 34.58 -27.81
CA ALA A 11 -27.35 34.84 -28.11
C ALA A 11 -27.19 35.21 -29.61
N PRO A 12 -26.35 36.17 -30.00
CA PRO A 12 -25.95 36.37 -31.38
C PRO A 12 -24.62 35.65 -31.73
N ARG A 13 -24.58 35.10 -32.96
CA ARG A 13 -23.39 34.63 -33.69
C ARG A 13 -22.91 35.76 -34.61
N ASP A 14 -21.59 35.95 -34.78
CA ASP A 14 -20.89 36.25 -36.05
C ASP A 14 -19.35 36.23 -35.84
N SER A 15 -18.60 35.34 -36.51
CA SER A 15 -17.66 35.53 -37.66
C SER A 15 -16.19 35.80 -37.25
N ARG A 16 -15.30 34.82 -37.43
CA ARG A 16 -14.32 34.64 -38.52
C ARG A 16 -13.27 35.77 -38.62
N SER A 17 -12.05 35.52 -38.14
CA SER A 17 -10.84 36.11 -38.71
C SER A 17 -9.70 35.08 -38.71
N ASP A 18 -9.12 34.98 -39.89
CA ASP A 18 -8.09 34.09 -40.40
C ASP A 18 -6.69 34.69 -40.17
N SER A 19 -5.69 33.90 -39.75
CA SER A 19 -4.26 34.15 -39.97
C SER A 19 -3.42 32.95 -39.49
N GLU A 20 -2.71 32.37 -40.45
CA GLU A 20 -1.73 31.28 -40.35
C GLU A 20 -0.40 31.79 -39.75
N ASP A 21 0.28 30.98 -38.92
CA ASP A 21 1.72 30.71 -39.04
C ASP A 21 2.14 29.52 -38.15
N GLU A 22 3.16 28.81 -38.59
CA GLU A 22 3.58 27.47 -38.19
C GLU A 22 4.27 27.38 -36.82
N VAL A 23 4.20 26.23 -36.14
CA VAL A 23 5.36 25.32 -35.95
C VAL A 23 5.02 24.05 -35.18
N ILE A 24 5.79 23.02 -35.52
CA ILE A 24 5.60 21.58 -35.36
C ILE A 24 6.13 21.08 -34.00
N THR A 25 5.68 19.88 -33.62
CA THR A 25 6.28 18.90 -32.67
C THR A 25 5.81 19.07 -31.20
N LYS A 26 5.31 18.07 -30.46
CA LYS A 26 5.57 16.62 -30.46
C LYS A 26 4.32 15.83 -30.05
N SER A 27 4.06 14.80 -30.85
CA SER A 27 3.32 13.56 -30.58
C SER A 27 2.93 13.25 -29.13
N ASN A 28 1.69 13.54 -28.74
CA ASN A 28 1.06 12.80 -27.65
C ASN A 28 0.44 11.52 -28.23
N LYS A 29 1.28 10.51 -28.43
CA LYS A 29 0.85 9.18 -28.86
C LYS A 29 0.06 8.56 -27.72
N LYS A 30 -1.27 8.74 -27.75
CA LYS A 30 -2.22 7.86 -27.07
C LYS A 30 -2.02 6.46 -27.62
N THR A 31 -1.12 5.69 -27.03
CA THR A 31 -1.15 4.24 -27.13
C THR A 31 -2.37 3.78 -26.36
N LYS A 32 -3.47 3.57 -27.09
CA LYS A 32 -4.42 2.51 -26.77
C LYS A 32 -3.63 1.20 -26.73
N THR A 33 -3.22 0.79 -25.53
CA THR A 33 -2.71 -0.56 -25.30
C THR A 33 -3.89 -1.40 -24.85
N ALA A 34 -4.68 -1.87 -25.82
CA ALA A 34 -5.32 -3.16 -25.66
C ALA A 34 -4.20 -4.20 -25.77
N LYS A 35 -3.72 -4.73 -24.65
CA LYS A 35 -2.84 -5.89 -24.61
C LYS A 35 -3.00 -6.62 -23.28
N THR A 36 -3.79 -7.69 -23.36
CA THR A 36 -3.49 -9.05 -22.86
C THR A 36 -2.79 -9.19 -21.50
N GLY A 37 -3.45 -9.92 -20.60
CA GLY A 37 -3.08 -10.11 -19.20
C GLY A 37 -1.66 -10.61 -18.97
N GLY A 38 -0.87 -9.75 -18.34
CA GLY A 38 0.39 -10.06 -17.70
C GLY A 38 0.55 -9.10 -16.53
N SER A 39 0.31 -9.62 -15.33
CA SER A 39 0.63 -9.03 -14.03
C SER A 39 2.00 -8.38 -14.09
N LYS A 40 2.09 -7.06 -13.90
CA LYS A 40 3.37 -6.34 -13.93
C LYS A 40 3.60 -5.69 -12.58
N ASP A 41 4.67 -6.12 -11.94
CA ASP A 41 5.23 -5.43 -10.78
C ASP A 41 5.50 -3.97 -11.12
N GLY A 42 5.33 -3.10 -10.15
CA GLY A 42 5.37 -1.66 -10.40
C GLY A 42 5.38 -0.83 -9.13
N VAL A 43 5.08 0.46 -9.32
CA VAL A 43 5.00 1.45 -8.24
C VAL A 43 3.59 2.04 -8.24
N ASP A 44 2.98 2.13 -7.06
CA ASP A 44 1.63 2.68 -6.90
C ASP A 44 1.62 4.21 -7.01
N LYS A 45 0.42 4.81 -6.89
CA LYS A 45 0.24 6.28 -6.95
C LYS A 45 0.94 7.00 -5.79
N ASP A 46 1.22 6.30 -4.71
CA ASP A 46 1.86 6.81 -3.50
C ASP A 46 3.39 6.58 -3.51
N GLY A 47 3.94 6.02 -4.59
CA GLY A 47 5.37 5.78 -4.74
C GLY A 47 5.87 4.47 -4.12
N ASN A 48 4.98 3.57 -3.68
CA ASN A 48 5.36 2.32 -3.07
C ASN A 48 5.44 1.16 -4.07
N PRO A 49 6.40 0.22 -3.91
CA PRO A 49 6.51 -0.93 -4.80
C PRO A 49 5.38 -1.95 -4.55
N PHE A 50 4.90 -2.55 -5.63
CA PHE A 50 3.91 -3.63 -5.60
C PHE A 50 4.19 -4.71 -6.64
N TRP A 51 3.67 -5.91 -6.37
CA TRP A 51 3.67 -7.10 -7.21
C TRP A 51 2.23 -7.57 -7.41
N ASP A 52 1.86 -7.90 -8.63
CA ASP A 52 0.50 -8.36 -8.95
C ASP A 52 0.39 -9.88 -8.69
N LEU A 53 -0.52 -10.29 -7.79
CA LEU A 53 -0.86 -11.70 -7.55
C LEU A 53 -1.92 -12.22 -8.53
N SER A 54 -2.83 -11.35 -8.93
CA SER A 54 -3.89 -11.62 -9.91
C SER A 54 -4.38 -10.30 -10.48
N ASN A 55 -5.26 -10.33 -11.49
CA ASN A 55 -5.86 -9.14 -12.10
C ASN A 55 -6.40 -8.10 -11.10
N LYS A 56 -6.84 -8.55 -9.91
CA LYS A 56 -7.42 -7.70 -8.87
C LYS A 56 -6.76 -7.85 -7.51
N ARG A 57 -5.59 -8.49 -7.40
CA ARG A 57 -4.92 -8.66 -6.09
C ARG A 57 -3.45 -8.34 -6.20
N ARG A 58 -2.93 -7.60 -5.22
CA ARG A 58 -1.55 -7.14 -5.18
C ARG A 58 -0.91 -7.42 -3.83
N ILE A 59 0.39 -7.65 -3.85
CA ILE A 59 1.27 -7.49 -2.70
C ILE A 59 1.93 -6.12 -2.85
N GLY A 60 1.91 -5.27 -1.84
CA GLY A 60 2.61 -3.98 -1.88
C GLY A 60 3.29 -3.67 -0.56
N LEU A 61 4.40 -2.96 -0.59
CA LEU A 61 4.99 -2.41 0.62
C LEU A 61 4.38 -1.04 0.90
N SER A 62 4.26 -0.66 2.16
CA SER A 62 3.88 0.72 2.51
C SER A 62 4.52 1.09 3.84
N GLN A 63 4.84 2.37 4.03
CA GLN A 63 5.33 2.89 5.31
C GLN A 63 4.29 3.81 5.94
N PHE A 64 3.95 3.55 7.20
CA PHE A 64 3.07 4.41 7.99
C PHE A 64 3.66 4.59 9.39
N LYS A 65 3.82 5.84 9.82
CA LYS A 65 4.41 6.19 11.13
C LYS A 65 5.70 5.40 11.41
N ASN A 66 6.62 5.41 10.44
CA ASN A 66 7.92 4.72 10.51
C ASN A 66 7.83 3.19 10.65
N THR A 67 6.66 2.60 10.41
CA THR A 67 6.48 1.15 10.41
C THR A 67 6.23 0.69 8.98
N THR A 68 6.98 -0.32 8.55
CA THR A 68 6.80 -0.96 7.24
C THR A 68 5.76 -2.07 7.32
N PHE A 69 4.87 -2.09 6.35
CA PHE A 69 3.83 -3.09 6.20
C PHE A 69 3.90 -3.77 4.84
N VAL A 70 3.66 -5.08 4.83
CA VAL A 70 3.45 -5.87 3.61
C VAL A 70 1.95 -6.06 3.44
N ASN A 71 1.38 -5.41 2.43
CA ASN A 71 -0.05 -5.41 2.16
C ASN A 71 -0.39 -6.49 1.14
N ILE A 72 -1.27 -7.43 1.48
CA ILE A 72 -1.87 -8.37 0.54
C ILE A 72 -3.34 -7.97 0.39
N ARG A 73 -3.70 -7.30 -0.73
CA ARG A 73 -5.00 -6.63 -0.86
C ARG A 73 -5.67 -6.84 -2.22
N GLU A 74 -6.99 -6.99 -2.19
CA GLU A 74 -7.85 -6.96 -3.38
C GLU A 74 -8.16 -5.51 -3.78
N PHE A 75 -8.02 -5.19 -5.05
CA PHE A 75 -8.31 -3.90 -5.64
C PHE A 75 -9.59 -3.99 -6.49
N TYR A 76 -10.31 -2.89 -6.58
CA TYR A 76 -11.46 -2.74 -7.46
C TYR A 76 -11.25 -1.55 -8.38
N GLU A 77 -11.84 -1.63 -9.55
CA GLU A 77 -11.81 -0.55 -10.53
C GLU A 77 -12.99 0.39 -10.29
N LYS A 78 -12.72 1.69 -10.24
CA LYS A 78 -13.73 2.75 -10.20
C LYS A 78 -13.24 3.88 -11.09
N ASP A 79 -14.06 4.28 -12.06
CA ASP A 79 -13.75 5.38 -12.99
C ASP A 79 -12.41 5.19 -13.76
N GLY A 80 -11.99 3.95 -14.00
CA GLY A 80 -10.72 3.60 -14.63
C GLY A 80 -9.51 3.59 -13.70
N ASP A 81 -9.69 3.89 -12.41
CA ASP A 81 -8.67 3.83 -11.38
C ASP A 81 -8.78 2.55 -10.54
N MET A 82 -7.64 1.92 -10.24
CA MET A 82 -7.56 0.78 -9.33
C MET A 82 -7.41 1.27 -7.89
N LEU A 83 -8.42 1.02 -7.07
CA LEU A 83 -8.48 1.45 -5.67
C LEU A 83 -8.40 0.25 -4.71
N PRO A 84 -7.76 0.41 -3.54
CA PRO A 84 -7.69 -0.65 -2.55
C PRO A 84 -9.08 -0.96 -2.00
N GLY A 85 -9.48 -2.23 -2.05
CA GLY A 85 -10.74 -2.73 -1.51
C GLY A 85 -10.66 -3.07 -0.02
N LYS A 86 -11.81 -3.44 0.57
CA LYS A 86 -11.90 -3.85 1.99
C LYS A 86 -11.23 -5.20 2.28
N LYS A 87 -11.19 -6.10 1.30
CA LYS A 87 -10.58 -7.43 1.45
C LYS A 87 -9.07 -7.34 1.35
N GLY A 88 -8.38 -7.73 2.41
CA GLY A 88 -6.93 -7.77 2.46
C GLY A 88 -6.41 -7.69 3.88
N ILE A 89 -5.12 -7.89 4.04
CA ILE A 89 -4.40 -7.80 5.32
C ILE A 89 -3.12 -6.98 5.13
N SER A 90 -2.76 -6.24 6.18
CA SER A 90 -1.48 -5.54 6.27
C SER A 90 -0.64 -6.26 7.31
N LEU A 91 0.40 -6.95 6.86
CA LEU A 91 1.30 -7.70 7.72
C LEU A 91 2.42 -6.78 8.23
N THR A 92 2.77 -6.91 9.49
CA THR A 92 4.02 -6.33 10.00
C THR A 92 5.22 -7.17 9.53
N VAL A 93 6.42 -6.62 9.60
CA VAL A 93 7.65 -7.35 9.22
C VAL A 93 7.79 -8.70 9.96
N PRO A 94 7.57 -8.79 11.29
CA PRO A 94 7.63 -10.09 11.98
C PRO A 94 6.57 -11.11 11.52
N GLN A 95 5.39 -10.65 11.13
CA GLN A 95 4.34 -11.52 10.60
C GLN A 95 4.69 -12.03 9.20
N TYR A 96 5.29 -11.19 8.37
CA TYR A 96 5.80 -11.58 7.07
C TYR A 96 6.93 -12.61 7.19
N GLU A 97 7.88 -12.42 8.11
CA GLU A 97 8.92 -13.42 8.37
C GLU A 97 8.36 -14.77 8.82
N ALA A 98 7.33 -14.76 9.68
CA ALA A 98 6.66 -15.98 10.10
C ALA A 98 5.97 -16.68 8.93
N LEU A 99 5.37 -15.91 8.01
CA LEU A 99 4.79 -16.44 6.77
C LEU A 99 5.86 -17.13 5.92
N VAL A 100 6.99 -16.45 5.65
CA VAL A 100 8.09 -17.00 4.85
C VAL A 100 8.64 -18.30 5.46
N LYS A 101 8.86 -18.34 6.78
CA LYS A 101 9.28 -19.55 7.50
C LYS A 101 8.28 -20.71 7.38
N ALA A 102 6.99 -20.40 7.25
CA ALA A 102 5.94 -21.39 7.08
C ALA A 102 5.74 -21.82 5.61
N MET A 103 6.27 -21.09 4.62
CA MET A 103 6.05 -21.38 3.19
C MET A 103 6.40 -22.81 2.76
N PRO A 104 7.53 -23.42 3.20
CA PRO A 104 7.85 -24.80 2.81
C PRO A 104 6.83 -25.81 3.35
N ALA A 105 6.42 -25.66 4.62
CA ALA A 105 5.40 -26.52 5.20
C ALA A 105 4.03 -26.33 4.51
N ILE A 106 3.72 -25.11 4.07
CA ILE A 106 2.51 -24.82 3.29
C ILE A 106 2.61 -25.47 1.90
N SER A 107 3.74 -25.38 1.20
CA SER A 107 3.91 -25.95 -0.14
C SER A 107 3.81 -27.48 -0.11
N GLU A 108 4.42 -28.15 0.87
CA GLU A 108 4.25 -29.59 1.10
C GLU A 108 2.79 -29.99 1.28
N LYS A 109 2.03 -29.24 2.10
CA LYS A 109 0.60 -29.51 2.32
C LYS A 109 -0.23 -29.25 1.07
N LEU A 110 0.09 -28.23 0.28
CA LEU A 110 -0.57 -27.96 -1.01
C LEU A 110 -0.33 -29.09 -2.01
N ARG A 111 0.89 -29.61 -2.09
CA ARG A 111 1.22 -30.80 -2.92
C ARG A 111 0.49 -32.04 -2.47
N ALA A 112 0.41 -32.28 -1.16
CA ALA A 112 -0.38 -33.38 -0.60
C ALA A 112 -1.88 -33.26 -0.94
N MET A 113 -2.39 -32.04 -1.14
CA MET A 113 -3.76 -31.76 -1.61
C MET A 113 -3.90 -31.83 -3.15
N GLY A 114 -2.83 -32.17 -3.88
CA GLY A 114 -2.83 -32.32 -5.33
C GLY A 114 -2.56 -31.04 -6.11
N HIS A 115 -2.10 -29.97 -5.46
CA HIS A 115 -1.67 -28.75 -6.13
C HIS A 115 -0.19 -28.83 -6.48
N ASP A 116 0.14 -28.60 -7.76
CA ASP A 116 1.53 -28.46 -8.17
C ASP A 116 2.02 -27.04 -7.82
N VAL A 117 2.94 -26.97 -6.86
CA VAL A 117 3.61 -25.74 -6.42
C VAL A 117 5.09 -26.01 -6.56
N GLU A 118 5.76 -25.32 -7.47
CA GLU A 118 7.21 -25.40 -7.62
C GLU A 118 7.87 -24.68 -6.45
N ASP A 119 8.87 -25.31 -5.81
CA ASP A 119 9.73 -24.58 -4.90
C ASP A 119 10.71 -23.79 -5.77
N VAL A 120 10.63 -22.47 -5.72
CA VAL A 120 11.67 -21.63 -6.32
C VAL A 120 12.88 -21.75 -5.40
N GLU A 121 13.82 -22.63 -5.74
CA GLU A 121 15.04 -22.79 -4.98
C GLU A 121 15.82 -21.47 -4.98
N GLU A 122 16.07 -20.97 -3.78
CA GLU A 122 16.81 -19.75 -3.51
C GLU A 122 18.29 -20.00 -3.88
N ASP A 123 18.76 -19.42 -4.98
CA ASP A 123 20.19 -19.32 -5.27
C ASP A 123 20.85 -18.45 -4.20
N GLY A 124 21.31 -19.09 -3.13
CA GLY A 124 22.56 -18.78 -2.41
C GLY A 124 22.78 -17.39 -1.80
N GLY A 125 21.76 -16.57 -1.58
CA GLY A 125 21.89 -15.21 -1.05
C GLY A 125 21.71 -15.08 0.46
N ALA A 126 22.59 -15.67 1.28
CA ALA A 126 22.57 -15.54 2.73
C ALA A 126 22.51 -14.06 3.20
N PRO A 127 21.51 -13.62 4.00
CA PRO A 127 21.65 -12.41 4.77
C PRO A 127 22.48 -12.73 6.01
N THR A 128 23.73 -12.27 5.98
CA THR A 128 24.63 -12.14 7.13
C THR A 128 23.89 -11.64 8.36
N ALA A 129 23.98 -12.43 9.43
CA ALA A 129 23.59 -12.04 10.77
C ALA A 129 24.21 -10.69 11.13
N VAL A 130 23.37 -9.66 11.29
CA VAL A 130 23.77 -8.45 12.00
C VAL A 130 23.77 -8.76 13.50
N GLU A 131 24.98 -9.08 13.95
CA GLU A 131 25.43 -9.14 15.32
C GLU A 131 25.12 -7.82 16.04
N ALA A 132 24.16 -7.84 16.97
CA ALA A 132 23.91 -6.71 17.87
C ALA A 132 24.99 -6.70 18.97
N PRO A 133 25.77 -5.61 19.14
CA PRO A 133 26.76 -5.52 20.20
C PRO A 133 26.08 -5.33 21.56
N LYS A 134 26.45 -6.19 22.52
CA LYS A 134 26.21 -6.01 23.95
C LYS A 134 26.97 -4.78 24.47
N PRO A 135 26.41 -3.98 25.39
CA PRO A 135 27.21 -3.30 26.40
C PRO A 135 27.19 -4.08 27.72
N ALA A 136 28.39 -4.32 28.26
CA ALA A 136 28.65 -4.95 29.54
C ALA A 136 28.30 -4.03 30.74
N ALA A 137 28.04 -4.69 31.86
CA ALA A 137 27.51 -4.19 33.13
C ALA A 137 28.43 -3.22 33.92
N LYS A 138 27.81 -2.43 34.82
CA LYS A 138 28.35 -2.12 36.16
C LYS A 138 27.24 -2.15 37.21
N GLU A 139 27.65 -2.63 38.39
CA GLU A 139 26.86 -3.16 39.50
C GLU A 139 26.33 -2.14 40.54
N LYS A 140 25.22 -2.55 41.18
CA LYS A 140 24.86 -2.48 42.62
C LYS A 140 24.74 -1.12 43.32
N SER A 141 23.53 -0.83 43.82
CA SER A 141 23.31 -0.75 45.28
C SER A 141 21.84 -1.06 45.66
N ARG A 142 21.71 -1.75 46.79
CA ARG A 142 20.51 -2.33 47.39
C ARG A 142 20.02 -1.38 48.48
N ALA A 143 18.73 -1.02 48.50
CA ALA A 143 18.06 -0.58 49.72
C ALA A 143 16.55 -0.81 49.61
N LYS A 144 16.06 -1.79 50.37
CA LYS A 144 14.65 -1.90 50.78
C LYS A 144 14.39 -0.81 51.81
N LYS A 145 13.23 -0.14 51.76
CA LYS A 145 12.36 0.18 52.90
C LYS A 145 11.07 0.86 52.43
N SER A 146 9.99 0.44 53.07
CA SER A 146 8.58 0.81 52.93
C SER A 146 8.20 2.07 53.72
N ASN A 147 7.06 2.67 53.33
CA ASN A 147 6.06 3.37 54.15
C ASN A 147 6.40 4.76 54.76
N ILE A 148 5.76 5.81 54.24
CA ILE A 148 5.05 6.94 54.92
C ILE A 148 4.14 7.58 53.83
N GLU A 149 2.80 7.62 53.87
CA GLU A 149 1.83 8.25 54.79
C GLU A 149 1.79 9.80 54.71
N ALA A 150 0.61 10.31 54.28
CA ALA A 150 0.03 11.67 54.43
C ALA A 150 0.82 12.86 53.81
N THR A 151 0.27 13.84 53.08
CA THR A 151 -0.94 14.65 53.23
C THR A 151 -1.20 15.37 51.90
N SER A 152 -2.42 15.35 51.35
CA SER A 152 -2.86 16.42 50.43
C SER A 152 -4.36 16.56 50.58
N ASP A 153 -4.70 17.37 51.57
CA ASP A 153 -6.00 17.90 51.94
C ASP A 153 -6.09 19.28 51.28
N GLU A 154 -7.04 19.47 50.38
CA GLU A 154 -7.72 20.75 50.10
C GLU A 154 -8.89 20.45 49.13
N GLU A 155 -10.00 19.98 49.70
CA GLU A 155 -11.33 20.13 49.12
C GLU A 155 -11.93 21.41 49.73
N SER A 156 -12.10 22.43 48.89
CA SER A 156 -12.66 23.74 49.25
C SER A 156 -14.18 23.65 49.43
N ASP A 157 -14.68 24.21 50.53
CA ASP A 157 -15.99 24.87 50.62
C ASP A 157 -15.76 26.32 51.10
#